data_AF-A0A6P3C0F5-F1
#
_entry.id   AF-A0A6P3C0F5-F1
#
_cell.length_a   1.000
_cell.length_b   1.000
_cell.length_c   1.000
_cell.angle_alpha   90.00
_cell.angle_beta   90.00
_cell.angle_gamma   90.00
#
_symmetry.space_group_name_H-M   'P 1'
#
loop_
_entity.id
_entity.type
_entity.pdbx_description
1 polymer ?
#
loop_
_entity_poly.entity_id
_entity_poly.type
_entity_poly.pdbx_seq_one_letter_code
_entity_poly.pdbx_strand_id
1 'polypeptide(L)' 'MIARALQGETVDALCWRHYGRTDGTVETVLEANTGLADLGVVLPAGTPVYLPPLDTVSSTKPLLQLFD' A
#
# COMPACT_ATOMS: atom_id res chain seq x y z
N MET A 1 1.65 -6.76 -8.00
CA MET A 1 1.81 -5.35 -8.48
C MET A 1 2.83 -4.66 -7.58
N ILE A 2 3.65 -3.71 -8.06
CA ILE A 2 4.51 -2.90 -7.18
C ILE A 2 3.89 -1.51 -7.07
N ALA A 3 3.59 -1.07 -5.85
CA ALA A 3 3.13 0.27 -5.53
C ALA A 3 4.26 1.08 -4.86
N ARG A 4 4.16 2.40 -4.90
CA ARG A 4 5.10 3.29 -4.21
C ARG A 4 4.38 3.97 -3.04
N ALA A 5 4.94 3.83 -1.84
CA ALA A 5 4.44 4.55 -0.68
C ALA A 5 4.61 6.07 -0.87
N LEU A 6 3.63 6.84 -0.42
CA LEU A 6 3.70 8.30 -0.35
C LEU A 6 4.43 8.75 0.92
N GLN A 7 4.75 10.04 0.99
CA GLN A 7 5.39 10.61 2.18
C GLN A 7 4.44 10.53 3.38
N GLY A 8 4.90 9.91 4.46
CA GLY A 8 4.08 9.73 5.65
C GLY A 8 3.05 8.59 5.53
N GLU A 9 3.10 7.79 4.46
CA GLU A 9 2.16 6.69 4.26
C GLU A 9 2.56 5.46 5.07
N THR A 10 1.58 4.72 5.58
CA THR A 10 1.79 3.48 6.33
C THR A 10 1.45 2.27 5.47
N VAL A 11 1.93 1.07 5.86
CA VAL A 11 1.57 -0.19 5.18
C VAL A 11 0.06 -0.41 5.21
N ASP A 12 -0.59 -0.06 6.32
CA ASP A 12 -2.05 -0.11 6.48
C ASP A 12 -2.77 0.81 5.48
N ALA A 13 -2.35 2.09 5.38
CA ALA A 13 -2.93 3.03 4.44
C ALA A 13 -2.74 2.57 2.97
N LEU A 14 -1.57 2.00 2.65
CA LEU A 14 -1.31 1.44 1.34
C LEU A 14 -2.22 0.24 1.06
N CYS A 15 -2.36 -0.67 2.03
CA CYS A 15 -3.28 -1.81 1.93
C CYS A 15 -4.72 -1.35 1.78
N TRP A 16 -5.17 -0.35 2.54
CA TRP A 16 -6.50 0.23 2.42
C TRP A 16 -6.75 0.85 1.05
N ARG A 17 -5.77 1.59 0.49
CA ARG A 17 -5.90 2.23 -0.82
C ARG A 17 -5.98 1.22 -1.97
N HIS A 18 -5.24 0.13 -1.88
CA HIS A 18 -5.18 -0.89 -2.94
C HIS A 18 -6.21 -1.99 -2.80
N TYR A 19 -6.42 -2.50 -1.58
CA TYR A 19 -7.33 -3.60 -1.29
C TYR A 19 -8.70 -3.14 -0.78
N GLY A 20 -8.84 -1.90 -0.31
CA GLY A 20 -10.06 -1.44 0.36
C GLY A 20 -10.27 -2.06 1.76
N ARG A 21 -9.29 -2.84 2.23
CA ARG A 21 -9.30 -3.54 3.52
C ARG A 21 -7.88 -3.76 4.03
N THR A 22 -7.73 -3.82 5.35
CA THR A 22 -6.44 -4.01 6.03
C THR A 22 -6.36 -5.33 6.79
N ASP A 23 -7.51 -6.00 6.99
CA ASP A 23 -7.60 -7.31 7.65
C ASP A 23 -7.00 -8.42 6.77
N GLY A 24 -5.96 -9.10 7.27
CA GLY A 24 -5.22 -10.18 6.58
C GLY A 24 -4.35 -9.74 5.39
N THR A 25 -4.53 -8.53 4.88
CA THR A 25 -3.78 -8.01 3.73
C THR A 25 -2.38 -7.53 4.12
N VAL A 26 -2.26 -6.89 5.28
CA VAL A 26 -0.97 -6.39 5.80
C VAL A 26 0.02 -7.53 6.04
N GLU A 27 -0.44 -8.64 6.64
CA GLU A 27 0.38 -9.83 6.90
C GLU A 27 0.92 -10.40 5.58
N THR A 28 0.04 -10.62 4.60
CA THR A 28 0.45 -11.13 3.29
C THR A 28 1.45 -10.20 2.58
N VAL A 29 1.25 -8.88 2.70
CA VAL A 29 2.17 -7.88 2.14
C VAL A 29 3.51 -7.92 2.87
N LEU A 30 3.53 -8.02 4.20
CA LEU A 30 4.76 -8.12 4.97
C LEU A 30 5.53 -9.40 4.67
N GLU A 31 4.85 -10.53 4.52
CA GLU A 31 5.45 -11.80 4.11
C GLU A 31 6.04 -11.72 2.70
N ALA A 32 5.33 -11.06 1.77
CA ALA A 32 5.81 -10.86 0.41
C ALA A 32 6.89 -9.76 0.29
N ASN A 33 7.08 -8.93 1.33
CA ASN A 33 8.10 -7.87 1.38
C ASN A 33 8.94 -8.01 2.65
N THR A 34 9.89 -8.94 2.61
CA THR A 34 10.87 -9.11 3.68
C THR A 34 11.63 -7.79 3.93
N GLY A 35 11.58 -7.30 5.18
CA GLY A 35 12.20 -6.04 5.58
C GLY A 35 11.28 -4.82 5.53
N LEU A 36 10.05 -4.93 5.01
CA LEU A 36 9.11 -3.80 5.02
C LEU A 36 8.71 -3.40 6.45
N ALA A 37 8.52 -4.37 7.34
CA ALA A 37 8.23 -4.12 8.75
C ALA A 37 9.39 -3.44 9.51
N ASP A 38 10.63 -3.59 9.04
CA ASP A 38 11.82 -3.00 9.65
C ASP A 38 11.88 -1.47 9.43
N LEU A 39 11.28 -0.99 8.34
CA LEU A 39 11.17 0.44 8.04
C LEU A 39 10.29 1.20 9.06
N GLY A 40 9.52 0.48 9.88
CA GLY A 40 8.67 1.03 10.92
C GLY A 40 7.24 1.32 10.45
N VAL A 41 6.49 2.03 11.30
CA VAL A 41 5.05 2.28 11.07
C VAL A 41 4.78 3.21 9.87
N VAL A 42 5.70 4.15 9.61
CA VAL A 42 5.63 5.09 8.50
C VAL A 42 6.68 4.71 7.45
N LEU A 43 6.23 4.44 6.23
CA LEU A 43 7.11 4.14 5.11
C LEU A 43 7.75 5.43 4.57
N PRO A 44 9.04 5.38 4.19
CA PRO A 44 9.67 6.47 3.46
C PRO A 44 8.93 6.72 2.13
N ALA A 45 8.83 7.98 1.75
CA ALA A 45 8.25 8.36 0.46
C ALA A 45 9.01 7.69 -0.70
N GLY A 46 8.29 7.10 -1.64
CA GLY A 46 8.85 6.40 -2.79
C GLY A 46 9.28 4.95 -2.52
N THR A 47 9.07 4.42 -1.31
CA THR A 47 9.38 3.02 -0.99
C THR A 47 8.59 2.08 -1.90
N PRO A 48 9.26 1.21 -2.66
CA PRO A 48 8.59 0.21 -3.49
C PRO A 48 8.05 -0.91 -2.59
N VAL A 49 6.73 -1.10 -2.61
CA VAL A 49 6.06 -2.17 -1.87
C VAL A 49 5.38 -3.09 -2.88
N TYR A 50 5.73 -4.37 -2.81
CA TYR A 50 5.08 -5.41 -3.60
C TYR A 50 3.71 -5.75 -2.99
N LEU A 51 2.66 -5.50 -3.74
CA LEU A 51 1.29 -5.84 -3.38
C LEU A 51 0.89 -7.12 -4.14
N PRO A 52 0.82 -8.29 -3.46
CA PRO A 52 0.36 -9.52 -4.08
C PRO A 52 -1.11 -9.38 -4.54
N PRO A 53 -1.51 -10.10 -5.60
CA PRO A 53 -2.89 -10.07 -6.08
C PRO A 53 -3.80 -10.79 -5.07
N LEU A 54 -4.28 -10.06 -4.09
CA LEU A 54 -5.42 -10.45 -3.28
C LEU A 54 -6.69 -10.13 -4.08
N ASP A 55 -7.79 -10.84 -3.84
CA ASP A 55 -9.11 -10.45 -4.38
C ASP A 55 -9.36 -8.98 -4.00
N THR A 56 -9.13 -8.11 -4.97
CA THR A 56 -9.16 -6.66 -4.89
C THR A 56 -10.37 -6.23 -5.68
N VAL A 57 -11.32 -5.56 -5.03
CA VAL A 57 -12.21 -4.67 -5.76
C VAL A 57 -11.31 -3.53 -6.26
N SER A 58 -10.88 -3.63 -7.51
CA SER A 58 -9.98 -2.69 -8.17
C SER A 58 -10.51 -1.26 -8.09
N SER A 59 -10.18 -0.55 -7.01
CA SER A 59 -10.48 0.88 -6.90
C SER A 59 -9.33 1.61 -7.57
N THR A 60 -9.35 1.60 -8.90
CA THR A 60 -8.73 2.62 -9.74
C THR A 60 -9.39 3.94 -9.39
N LYS A 61 -9.04 4.53 -8.24
CA LYS A 61 -9.54 5.83 -7.85
C LYS A 61 -8.81 6.81 -8.76
N PRO A 62 -9.50 7.49 -9.69
CA PRO A 62 -8.85 8.45 -10.55
C PRO A 62 -8.16 9.48 -9.67
N LEU A 63 -6.94 9.84 -10.04
CA LEU A 63 -6.24 10.99 -9.49
C LEU A 63 -7.25 12.14 -9.49
N LEU A 64 -7.76 12.52 -8.31
CA LEU A 64 -8.63 13.68 -8.16
C LEU A 64 -7.76 14.90 -8.44
N GLN A 65 -7.69 15.25 -9.72
CA GLN A 65 -7.12 16.51 -10.18
C GLN A 65 -8.18 17.57 -9.91
N LEU A 66 -8.09 18.22 -8.75
CA LEU A 66 -8.82 19.44 -8.49
C LEU A 66 -8.07 20.56 -9.22
N PHE A 67 -8.40 20.79 -10.49
CA PHE A 67 -8.01 21.97 -11.22
C PHE A 67 -9.05 23.07 -11.02
N ASP A 68 -8.57 24.24 -10.58
CA ASP A 68 -9.17 25.59 -10.47
C ASP A 68 -10.67 25.72 -10.14
#